data_AF-A0A4R8LXN9-F1
#
_entry.id   AF-A0A4R8LXN9-F1
#
_cell.length_a   1.000
_cell.length_b   1.000
_cell.length_c   1.000
_cell.angle_alpha   90.00
_cell.angle_beta   90.00
_cell.angle_gamma   90.00
#
_symmetry.space_group_name_H-M   'P 1'
#
loop_
_entity.id
_entity.type
_entity.pdbx_description
1 polymer ?
#
loop_
_entity_poly.entity_id
_entity_poly.type
_entity_poly.pdbx_seq_one_letter_code
_entity_poly.pdbx_strand_id
1 'polypeptide(L)'
;MILVYRFPNRLRRVSRNAPLRQLMLLIFVACVTQALAGCGMFGSSGDKVKWSQMTLTASDDLNNNAPVAVDVVLVSDRALLERIADLPASKWFSARADLAATFPQGLRYRSWEMVPGQRLDVPGDTFAGPRVAAAFVFANYQGPGAHRVRIDTFNGRMVVLLNSTAFTVSPTQ
;
A
#
# COMPACT_ATOMS: atom_id res chain seq x y z
N MET A 1 30.57 -95.62 -31.43
CA MET A 1 30.27 -95.32 -30.01
C MET A 1 29.87 -93.85 -29.93
N ILE A 2 28.65 -93.60 -29.47
CA ILE A 2 27.99 -92.30 -29.36
C ILE A 2 28.68 -91.44 -28.30
N LEU A 3 28.91 -90.14 -28.53
CA LEU A 3 28.51 -89.09 -27.58
C LEU A 3 28.60 -87.67 -28.18
N VAL A 4 27.78 -86.81 -27.58
CA VAL A 4 27.10 -85.62 -28.12
C VAL A 4 27.61 -84.34 -27.43
N TYR A 5 27.22 -83.15 -27.95
CA TYR A 5 27.14 -81.82 -27.30
C TYR A 5 28.41 -80.94 -27.36
N ARG A 6 28.38 -79.60 -27.47
CA ARG A 6 27.35 -78.58 -27.17
C ARG A 6 27.77 -77.21 -27.75
N PHE A 7 26.86 -76.46 -28.38
CA PHE A 7 26.91 -74.99 -28.48
C PHE A 7 26.56 -74.36 -27.12
N PRO A 8 27.04 -73.15 -26.75
CA PRO A 8 26.12 -72.01 -26.85
C PRO A 8 26.73 -70.65 -27.19
N ASN A 9 26.01 -69.92 -28.03
CA ASN A 9 26.06 -68.47 -28.20
C ASN A 9 25.69 -67.74 -26.89
N ARG A 10 26.50 -66.78 -26.45
CA ARG A 10 26.09 -65.75 -25.49
C ARG A 10 25.42 -64.59 -26.22
N LEU A 11 24.09 -64.54 -26.21
CA LEU A 11 23.35 -63.34 -26.52
C LEU A 11 23.38 -62.39 -25.32
N ARG A 12 23.94 -61.19 -25.51
CA ARG A 12 23.82 -60.06 -24.57
C ARG A 12 22.34 -59.64 -24.52
N ARG A 13 21.73 -59.80 -23.36
CA ARG A 13 20.36 -59.35 -23.07
C ARG A 13 20.40 -57.82 -22.83
N VAL A 14 19.90 -57.03 -23.78
CA VAL A 14 19.65 -55.60 -23.59
C VAL A 14 18.41 -55.45 -22.69
N SER A 15 18.61 -54.77 -21.56
CA SER A 15 17.58 -54.47 -20.56
C SER A 15 16.60 -53.42 -21.11
N ARG A 16 15.44 -53.87 -21.59
CA ARG A 16 14.23 -53.06 -21.77
C ARG A 16 13.66 -52.74 -20.39
N ASN A 17 13.94 -51.56 -19.83
CA ASN A 17 13.21 -50.97 -18.70
C ASN A 17 13.71 -49.53 -18.47
N ALA A 18 13.43 -48.60 -19.41
CA ALA A 18 13.93 -47.22 -19.30
C ALA A 18 13.00 -46.05 -19.69
N PRO A 19 11.79 -46.20 -20.30
CA PRO A 19 11.07 -45.00 -20.75
C PRO A 19 10.24 -44.33 -19.64
N LEU A 20 9.73 -45.07 -18.65
CA LEU A 20 8.78 -44.53 -17.67
C LEU A 20 9.44 -43.67 -16.57
N ARG A 21 10.64 -44.07 -16.10
CA ARG A 21 11.36 -43.35 -15.04
C ARG A 21 11.96 -42.04 -15.53
N GLN A 22 12.43 -41.99 -16.79
CA GLN A 22 12.96 -40.76 -17.38
C GLN A 22 11.86 -39.74 -17.66
N LEU A 23 10.65 -40.18 -18.02
CA LEU A 23 9.50 -39.30 -18.25
C LEU A 23 9.00 -38.66 -16.94
N MET A 24 8.96 -39.42 -15.84
CA MET A 24 8.55 -38.90 -14.53
C MET A 24 9.54 -37.86 -13.98
N LEU A 25 10.84 -38.03 -14.19
CA LEU A 25 11.86 -37.09 -13.71
C LEU A 25 11.80 -35.74 -14.46
N LEU A 26 11.52 -35.76 -15.76
CA LEU A 26 11.40 -34.56 -16.58
C LEU A 26 10.15 -33.73 -16.25
N ILE A 27 9.04 -34.38 -15.90
CA ILE A 27 7.80 -33.70 -15.47
C ILE A 27 7.99 -33.03 -14.10
N PHE A 28 8.71 -33.68 -13.18
CA PHE A 28 8.97 -33.12 -11.85
C PHE A 28 9.88 -31.88 -11.90
N VAL A 29 10.90 -31.88 -12.78
CA VAL A 29 11.80 -30.73 -12.97
C VAL A 29 11.08 -29.54 -13.64
N ALA A 30 10.21 -29.79 -14.62
CA ALA A 30 9.44 -28.72 -15.28
C ALA A 30 8.43 -28.03 -14.34
N CYS A 31 7.87 -28.78 -13.38
CA CYS A 31 6.93 -28.23 -12.39
C CYS A 31 7.62 -27.33 -11.36
N VAL A 32 8.87 -27.65 -10.96
CA VAL A 32 9.64 -26.86 -9.99
C VAL A 32 10.13 -25.53 -10.59
N THR A 33 10.35 -25.45 -11.89
CA THR A 33 10.81 -24.20 -12.55
C THR A 33 9.74 -23.12 -12.72
N GLN A 34 8.46 -23.42 -12.52
CA GLN A 34 7.37 -22.44 -12.68
C GLN A 34 7.05 -21.65 -11.40
N ALA A 35 7.71 -21.95 -10.28
CA ALA A 35 7.41 -21.33 -8.99
C ALA A 35 8.06 -19.96 -8.75
N LEU A 36 8.91 -19.46 -9.65
CA LEU A 36 9.64 -18.19 -9.48
C LEU A 36 9.14 -17.03 -10.38
N ALA A 37 8.14 -17.26 -11.22
CA ALA A 37 7.53 -16.22 -12.05
C ALA A 37 6.22 -15.70 -11.43
N GLY A 38 6.25 -15.38 -10.13
CA GLY A 38 5.08 -14.88 -9.41
C GLY A 38 5.47 -13.69 -8.55
N CYS A 39 5.30 -12.48 -9.09
CA CYS A 39 4.96 -11.21 -8.40
C CYS A 39 5.29 -10.01 -9.30
N GLY A 40 4.55 -9.87 -10.40
CA GLY A 40 4.60 -8.64 -11.22
C GLY A 40 3.29 -8.30 -11.93
N MET A 41 2.31 -9.21 -11.88
CA MET A 41 1.10 -9.13 -12.70
C MET A 41 -0.18 -8.72 -11.93
N PHE A 42 -0.06 -8.31 -10.67
CA PHE A 42 -1.16 -7.63 -9.97
C PHE A 42 -1.01 -6.13 -10.19
N GLY A 43 -1.70 -5.65 -11.22
CA GLY A 43 -1.62 -4.28 -11.71
C GLY A 43 -1.83 -3.21 -10.64
N SER A 44 -1.30 -2.03 -10.94
CA SER A 44 -1.44 -0.75 -10.25
C SER A 44 -2.83 -0.56 -9.61
N SER A 45 -3.01 -1.10 -8.42
CA SER A 45 -4.29 -1.10 -7.75
C SER A 45 -4.31 0.09 -6.79
N GLY A 46 -5.00 1.14 -7.20
CA GLY A 46 -5.14 2.37 -6.46
C GLY A 46 -5.95 3.39 -7.26
N ASP A 47 -6.40 4.44 -6.60
CA ASP A 47 -7.28 5.44 -7.18
C ASP A 47 -6.54 6.73 -7.46
N LYS A 48 -6.95 7.44 -8.52
CA LYS A 48 -6.50 8.81 -8.71
C LYS A 48 -7.33 9.72 -7.81
N VAL A 49 -6.66 10.56 -7.04
CA VAL A 49 -7.32 11.65 -6.31
C VAL A 49 -7.84 12.67 -7.33
N LYS A 50 -9.16 12.82 -7.38
CA LYS A 50 -9.91 13.74 -8.26
C LYS A 50 -10.80 14.68 -7.43
N TRP A 51 -10.29 15.15 -6.30
CA TRP A 51 -10.95 16.22 -5.57
C TRP A 51 -10.89 17.51 -6.38
N SER A 52 -11.97 18.28 -6.42
CA SER A 52 -11.96 19.62 -7.01
C SER A 52 -11.45 20.67 -6.03
N GLN A 53 -11.77 20.51 -4.74
CA GLN A 53 -11.34 21.38 -3.66
C GLN A 53 -11.38 20.62 -2.33
N MET A 54 -10.49 20.98 -1.40
CA MET A 54 -10.58 20.63 0.01
C MET A 54 -10.65 21.90 0.84
N THR A 55 -11.71 22.06 1.62
CA THR A 55 -11.86 23.17 2.56
C THR A 55 -11.45 22.72 3.95
N LEU A 56 -10.51 23.43 4.56
CA LEU A 56 -10.18 23.33 5.99
C LEU A 56 -10.89 24.46 6.73
N THR A 57 -11.66 24.15 7.76
CA THR A 57 -12.37 25.14 8.58
C THR A 57 -12.10 24.86 10.05
N ALA A 58 -11.64 25.86 10.78
CA ALA A 58 -11.40 25.82 12.22
C ALA A 58 -12.52 26.53 12.97
N SER A 59 -12.98 25.94 14.07
CA SER A 59 -13.84 26.63 15.03
C SER A 59 -13.08 27.76 15.74
N ASP A 60 -13.83 28.71 16.31
CA ASP A 60 -13.24 29.83 17.07
C ASP A 60 -12.52 29.37 18.35
N ASP A 61 -12.87 28.19 18.87
CA ASP A 61 -12.30 27.56 20.06
C ASP A 61 -11.33 26.40 19.75
N LEU A 62 -10.86 26.30 18.50
CA LEU A 62 -9.93 25.26 18.04
C LEU A 62 -8.80 25.02 19.05
N ASN A 63 -8.64 23.76 19.48
CA ASN A 63 -7.53 23.31 20.33
C ASN A 63 -7.30 24.22 21.55
N ASN A 64 -8.37 24.63 22.22
CA ASN A 64 -8.35 25.58 23.33
C ASN A 64 -7.73 26.94 22.94
N ASN A 65 -8.15 27.48 21.80
CA ASN A 65 -7.64 28.72 21.19
C ASN A 65 -6.17 28.65 20.77
N ALA A 66 -5.70 27.47 20.35
CA ALA A 66 -4.33 27.26 19.89
C ALA A 66 -4.28 26.74 18.44
N PRO A 67 -3.19 26.98 17.69
CA PRO A 67 -3.03 26.43 16.36
C PRO A 67 -2.98 24.89 16.35
N VAL A 68 -3.37 24.29 15.22
CA VAL A 68 -3.27 22.84 14.95
C VAL A 68 -2.63 22.62 13.60
N ALA A 69 -1.55 21.84 13.57
CA ALA A 69 -0.97 21.36 12.33
C ALA A 69 -1.86 20.26 11.71
N VAL A 70 -2.20 20.41 10.43
CA VAL A 70 -3.03 19.46 9.68
C VAL A 70 -2.27 18.97 8.47
N ASP A 71 -2.15 17.65 8.35
CA ASP A 71 -1.52 16.99 7.23
C ASP A 71 -2.53 16.15 6.45
N VAL A 72 -2.59 16.37 5.15
CA VAL A 72 -3.26 15.44 4.22
C VAL A 72 -2.19 14.54 3.63
N VAL A 73 -2.32 13.24 3.89
CA VAL A 73 -1.34 12.20 3.57
C VAL A 73 -1.89 11.31 2.47
N LEU A 74 -1.10 11.11 1.43
CA LEU A 74 -1.41 10.30 0.27
C LEU A 74 -0.44 9.12 0.24
N VAL A 75 -0.97 7.90 0.38
CA VAL A 75 -0.17 6.67 0.47
C VAL A 75 -0.40 5.83 -0.78
N SER A 76 0.63 5.59 -1.57
CA SER A 76 0.60 4.74 -2.76
C SER A 76 1.10 3.31 -2.48
N ASP A 77 1.98 3.15 -1.49
CA ASP A 77 2.52 1.84 -1.11
C ASP A 77 1.58 1.12 -0.13
N ARG A 78 1.13 -0.08 -0.51
CA ARG A 78 0.22 -0.90 0.32
C ARG A 78 0.86 -1.46 1.58
N ALA A 79 2.15 -1.77 1.55
CA ALA A 79 2.86 -2.24 2.74
C ALA A 79 2.99 -1.10 3.77
N LEU A 80 3.13 0.15 3.28
CA LEU A 80 3.15 1.33 4.13
C LEU A 80 1.77 1.70 4.67
N LEU A 81 0.70 1.36 3.95
CA LEU A 81 -0.68 1.70 4.31
C LEU A 81 -1.04 1.28 5.73
N GLU A 82 -0.85 0.01 6.07
CA GLU A 82 -1.21 -0.51 7.41
C GLU A 82 -0.44 0.22 8.50
N ARG A 83 0.85 0.49 8.28
CA ARG A 83 1.66 1.26 9.22
C ARG A 83 1.10 2.67 9.43
N ILE A 84 0.74 3.38 8.36
CA ILE A 84 0.16 4.74 8.48
C ILE A 84 -1.23 4.69 9.11
N ALA A 85 -2.03 3.68 8.77
CA ALA A 85 -3.37 3.48 9.27
C ALA A 85 -3.43 3.25 10.78
N ASP A 86 -2.32 2.83 11.41
CA ASP A 86 -2.19 2.60 12.85
C ASP A 86 -1.48 3.70 13.63
N LEU A 87 -0.81 4.65 12.97
CA LEU A 87 -0.07 5.72 13.64
C LEU A 87 -1.01 6.77 14.26
N PRO A 88 -0.87 7.13 15.55
CA PRO A 88 -1.54 8.32 16.07
C PRO A 88 -0.87 9.59 15.50
N ALA A 89 -1.61 10.70 15.44
CA ALA A 89 -1.12 11.95 14.86
C ALA A 89 0.21 12.41 15.45
N SER A 90 0.35 12.39 16.79
CA SER A 90 1.60 12.77 17.45
C SER A 90 2.82 12.02 16.93
N LYS A 91 2.67 10.72 16.63
CA LYS A 91 3.72 9.89 16.04
C LYS A 91 3.93 10.19 14.57
N TRP A 92 2.86 10.39 13.80
CA TRP A 92 2.96 10.86 12.41
C TRP A 92 3.80 12.16 12.33
N PHE A 93 3.42 13.20 13.07
CA PHE A 93 4.11 14.50 13.02
C PHE A 93 5.57 14.41 13.47
N SER A 94 5.91 13.51 14.40
CA SER A 94 7.30 13.29 14.83
C SER A 94 8.17 12.57 13.78
N ALA A 95 7.58 11.78 12.89
CA ALA A 95 8.31 10.88 11.99
C ALA A 95 8.08 11.15 10.49
N ARG A 96 7.18 12.06 10.12
CA ARG A 96 6.74 12.29 8.72
C ARG A 96 7.88 12.62 7.76
N ALA A 97 8.91 13.34 8.22
CA ALA A 97 10.06 13.71 7.40
C ALA A 97 10.89 12.47 7.03
N ASP A 98 11.23 11.65 8.02
CA ASP A 98 12.00 10.42 7.81
C ASP A 98 11.21 9.41 6.97
N LEU A 99 9.89 9.29 7.21
CA LEU A 99 9.01 8.44 6.42
C LEU A 99 8.95 8.88 4.95
N ALA A 100 8.79 10.18 4.69
CA ALA A 100 8.76 10.70 3.33
C ALA A 100 10.11 10.54 2.61
N ALA A 101 11.22 10.71 3.33
CA ALA A 101 12.56 10.49 2.79
C ALA A 101 12.83 9.00 2.48
N THR A 102 12.31 8.09 3.32
CA THR A 102 12.46 6.64 3.14
C THR A 102 11.58 6.11 2.01
N PHE A 103 10.39 6.67 1.83
CA PHE A 103 9.40 6.21 0.84
C PHE A 103 8.98 7.32 -0.15
N PRO A 104 9.90 7.94 -0.90
CA PRO A 104 9.63 9.15 -1.68
C PRO A 104 8.63 8.94 -2.83
N GLN A 105 8.47 7.71 -3.31
CA GLN A 105 7.48 7.34 -4.34
C GLN A 105 6.17 6.78 -3.74
N GLY A 106 6.22 6.33 -2.48
CA GLY A 106 5.13 5.63 -1.82
C GLY A 106 4.31 6.48 -0.86
N LEU A 107 4.85 7.65 -0.46
CA LEU A 107 4.26 8.54 0.53
C LEU A 107 4.44 10.00 0.12
N ARG A 108 3.35 10.76 0.13
CA ARG A 108 3.35 12.20 -0.07
C ARG A 108 2.43 12.86 0.95
N TYR A 109 2.72 14.08 1.35
CA TYR A 109 1.80 14.85 2.18
C TYR A 109 1.79 16.33 1.84
N ARG A 110 0.75 17.01 2.31
CA ARG A 110 0.59 18.46 2.30
C ARG A 110 0.25 18.90 3.71
N SER A 111 0.88 19.97 4.16
CA SER A 111 0.85 20.41 5.56
C SER A 111 0.41 21.85 5.64
N TRP A 112 -0.46 22.13 6.59
CA TRP A 112 -0.92 23.47 6.93
C TRP A 112 -0.99 23.63 8.44
N GLU A 113 -0.80 24.86 8.91
CA GLU A 113 -1.11 25.22 10.29
C GLU A 113 -2.42 26.00 10.29
N MET A 114 -3.40 25.49 11.03
CA MET A 114 -4.73 26.06 11.13
C MET A 114 -4.85 26.82 12.46
N VAL A 115 -5.24 28.09 12.41
CA VAL A 115 -5.50 28.92 13.59
C VAL A 115 -7.00 29.01 13.88
N PRO A 116 -7.43 29.33 15.12
CA PRO A 116 -8.85 29.46 15.45
C PRO A 116 -9.59 30.44 14.54
N GLY A 117 -10.81 30.06 14.12
CA GLY A 117 -11.66 30.83 13.20
C GLY A 117 -11.20 30.85 11.73
N GLN A 118 -10.08 30.20 11.40
CA GLN A 118 -9.56 30.21 10.03
C GLN A 118 -10.36 29.31 9.09
N ARG A 119 -10.54 29.80 7.86
CA ARG A 119 -10.97 29.02 6.71
C ARG A 119 -9.91 29.06 5.62
N LEU A 120 -9.57 27.89 5.08
CA LEU A 120 -8.65 27.74 3.95
C LEU A 120 -9.28 26.85 2.89
N ASP A 121 -9.41 27.37 1.67
CA ASP A 121 -9.85 26.60 0.51
C ASP A 121 -8.62 26.16 -0.30
N VAL A 122 -8.34 24.86 -0.32
CA VAL A 122 -7.20 24.24 -0.99
C VAL A 122 -7.65 23.69 -2.35
N PRO A 123 -7.08 24.18 -3.47
CA PRO A 123 -7.41 23.67 -4.79
C PRO A 123 -7.02 22.19 -4.95
N GLY A 124 -7.85 21.42 -5.67
CA GLY A 124 -7.67 19.97 -5.80
C GLY A 124 -6.39 19.51 -6.50
N ASP A 125 -5.83 20.35 -7.37
CA ASP A 125 -4.53 20.14 -8.04
C ASP A 125 -3.36 20.02 -7.04
N THR A 126 -3.48 20.60 -5.84
CA THR A 126 -2.54 20.46 -4.72
C THR A 126 -2.28 18.99 -4.37
N PHE A 127 -3.27 18.11 -4.59
CA PHE A 127 -3.24 16.68 -4.30
C PHE A 127 -3.00 15.81 -5.54
N ALA A 128 -2.88 16.40 -6.73
CA ALA A 128 -2.64 15.67 -7.96
C ALA A 128 -1.34 14.85 -7.87
N GLY A 129 -1.29 13.74 -8.62
CA GLY A 129 -0.13 12.87 -8.67
C GLY A 129 -0.46 11.43 -9.05
N PRO A 130 0.44 10.48 -8.70
CA PRO A 130 0.23 9.05 -8.92
C PRO A 130 -1.03 8.52 -8.23
N ARG A 131 -1.44 7.31 -8.62
CA ARG A 131 -2.52 6.58 -7.93
C ARG A 131 -2.12 6.30 -6.48
N VAL A 132 -3.08 6.41 -5.58
CA VAL A 132 -2.92 6.17 -4.15
C VAL A 132 -3.73 4.95 -3.74
N ALA A 133 -3.22 4.18 -2.78
CA ALA A 133 -3.96 3.12 -2.12
C ALA A 133 -4.92 3.67 -1.05
N ALA A 134 -4.57 4.79 -0.41
CA ALA A 134 -5.45 5.50 0.52
C ALA A 134 -5.02 6.97 0.69
N ALA A 135 -5.91 7.77 1.27
CA ALA A 135 -5.56 9.06 1.84
C ALA A 135 -5.97 9.14 3.32
N PHE A 136 -5.26 9.96 4.07
CA PHE A 136 -5.55 10.26 5.48
C PHE A 136 -5.48 11.76 5.73
N VAL A 137 -6.24 12.22 6.71
CA VAL A 137 -6.06 13.54 7.33
C VAL A 137 -5.59 13.29 8.76
N PHE A 138 -4.50 13.93 9.15
CA PHE A 138 -3.98 13.96 10.51
C PHE A 138 -4.08 15.37 11.07
N ALA A 139 -4.47 15.51 12.33
CA ALA A 139 -4.50 16.80 13.02
C ALA A 139 -3.74 16.70 14.35
N ASN A 140 -2.76 17.58 14.57
CA ASN A 140 -1.87 17.52 15.73
C ASN A 140 -2.45 18.21 16.97
N TYR A 141 -3.57 17.70 17.49
CA TYR A 141 -4.13 18.18 18.75
C TYR A 141 -3.20 17.87 19.93
N GLN A 142 -3.21 18.72 20.98
CA GLN A 142 -2.38 18.52 22.17
C GLN A 142 -2.83 17.33 23.04
N GLY A 143 -4.12 16.98 22.98
CA GLY A 143 -4.68 15.86 23.74
C GLY A 143 -4.30 14.49 23.15
N PRO A 144 -4.28 13.42 23.98
CA PRO A 144 -4.05 12.07 23.47
C PRO A 144 -5.17 11.66 22.50
N GLY A 145 -4.81 10.88 21.48
CA GLY A 145 -5.78 10.39 20.50
C GLY A 145 -5.13 9.96 19.19
N ALA A 146 -5.88 9.22 18.39
CA ALA A 146 -5.44 8.87 17.05
C ALA A 146 -5.37 10.13 16.16
N HIS A 147 -6.36 11.03 16.31
CA HIS A 147 -6.51 12.28 15.54
C HIS A 147 -6.19 12.10 14.06
N ARG A 148 -6.79 11.05 13.49
CA ARG A 148 -6.66 10.67 12.09
C ARG A 148 -8.00 10.25 11.53
N VAL A 149 -8.23 10.56 10.26
CA VAL A 149 -9.38 10.07 9.49
C VAL A 149 -8.87 9.53 8.17
N ARG A 150 -9.27 8.31 7.82
CA ARG A 150 -9.05 7.74 6.49
C ARG A 150 -10.11 8.28 5.53
N ILE A 151 -9.70 8.66 4.33
CA ILE A 151 -10.60 9.06 3.25
C ILE A 151 -10.62 7.95 2.20
N ASP A 152 -11.81 7.41 1.97
CA ASP A 152 -12.04 6.39 0.93
C ASP A 152 -12.71 6.97 -0.33
N THR A 153 -13.15 8.24 -0.29
CA THR A 153 -13.74 8.95 -1.43
C THR A 153 -12.72 9.85 -2.12
N PHE A 154 -12.37 9.54 -3.37
CA PHE A 154 -11.34 10.26 -4.15
C PHE A 154 -11.92 11.19 -5.22
N ASN A 155 -13.17 11.63 -5.09
CA ASN A 155 -13.81 12.54 -6.02
C ASN A 155 -14.66 13.60 -5.29
N GLY A 156 -15.03 14.67 -6.00
CA GLY A 156 -15.89 15.73 -5.45
C GLY A 156 -15.15 16.75 -4.60
N ARG A 157 -15.88 17.40 -3.69
CA ARG A 157 -15.34 18.39 -2.75
C ARG A 157 -15.26 17.77 -1.36
N MET A 158 -14.21 18.10 -0.62
CA MET A 158 -14.00 17.64 0.75
C MET A 158 -14.05 18.82 1.71
N VAL A 159 -14.61 18.61 2.89
CA VAL A 159 -14.58 19.56 4.01
C VAL A 159 -13.96 18.86 5.21
N VAL A 160 -12.98 19.53 5.82
CA VAL A 160 -12.35 19.17 7.07
C VAL A 160 -12.75 20.22 8.10
N LEU A 161 -13.52 19.82 9.09
CA LEU A 161 -13.96 20.68 10.18
C LEU A 161 -13.16 20.36 11.44
N LEU A 162 -12.35 21.30 11.90
CA LEU A 162 -11.52 21.22 13.08
C LEU A 162 -12.25 21.93 14.23
N ASN A 163 -12.53 21.18 15.30
CA ASN A 163 -13.19 21.70 16.50
C ASN A 163 -12.20 21.80 17.67
N SER A 164 -12.69 22.02 18.89
CA SER A 164 -11.86 22.15 20.10
C SER A 164 -10.91 20.97 20.35
N THR A 165 -11.37 19.71 20.25
CA THR A 165 -10.51 18.54 20.59
C THR A 165 -10.51 17.43 19.55
N ALA A 166 -11.30 17.58 18.48
CA ALA A 166 -11.48 16.57 17.45
C ALA A 166 -11.85 17.23 16.11
N PHE A 167 -11.76 16.47 15.03
CA PHE A 167 -12.11 16.93 13.70
C PHE A 167 -12.88 15.88 12.93
N THR A 168 -13.58 16.34 11.89
CA THR A 168 -14.35 15.48 10.99
C THR A 168 -14.00 15.79 9.55
N VAL A 169 -14.07 14.77 8.70
CA VAL A 169 -13.89 14.92 7.25
C VAL A 169 -15.15 14.41 6.56
N SER A 170 -15.74 15.21 5.68
CA SER A 170 -16.95 14.86 4.95
C SER A 170 -16.87 15.30 3.49
N PRO A 171 -17.39 14.49 2.55
CA PRO A 171 -17.63 14.97 1.20
C PRO A 171 -18.78 16.00 1.21
N THR A 172 -18.65 17.04 0.39
CA THR A 172 -19.75 17.95 0.09
C THR A 172 -20.45 17.44 -1.16
N GLN A 173 -21.77 17.22 -1.07
CA GLN A 173 -22.59 16.87 -2.23
C GLN A 173 -22.63 17.99 -3.28
#